data_AF-A0A7J3N0H2-F1
#
_entry.id   AF-A0A7J3N0H2-F1
#
_cell.length_a   1.000
_cell.length_b   1.000
_cell.length_c   1.000
_cell.angle_alpha   90.00
_cell.angle_beta   90.00
_cell.angle_gamma   90.00
#
_symmetry.space_group_name_H-M   'P 1'
#
loop_
_entity.id
_entity.type
_entity.pdbx_description
1 polymer ?
#
loop_
_entity_poly.entity_id
_entity_poly.type
_entity_poly.pdbx_seq_one_letter_code
_entity_poly.pdbx_strand_id
1 'polypeptide(L)'
;MVKIGLKKELERLVKAYKTSKGVVEEKRTRSSLEEKRVVIEEAKKLLTRYRTLILLEGTGIPSKLYLYMRQMYGDVFYIKMIKNKLLLKALNELGMLNTEEVAKYLSGPNVAVFTNLNAFEAKLVMDKIAIPHRVKPGDKIENEIVVPPMRTELKPGPIMSLFGRLKIPIQVIDGVIWIMREATIAKPGDIVTQELASLFDKLGIEPKLLKPKIKLAYERGLIIPADKLVIDVEGVKNSITDGVRTALSLALEVVVPEPDVIKLSISRAYTRACSLAVETGVVTRDTAPLVFSVALMKAYTLASVLAQRIPELSSAVPTMQIQQVQQKLEETKEVKEEKKEEKAEASEAQLAEGLAALFG
;
A
#
# COMPACT_ATOMS: atom_id res chain seq x y z
N MET A 1 -34.95 25.03 -57.02
CA MET A 1 -35.36 26.30 -56.36
C MET A 1 -36.70 26.23 -55.61
N VAL A 2 -37.71 25.49 -56.12
CA VAL A 2 -39.07 25.43 -55.52
C VAL A 2 -39.13 24.85 -54.08
N LYS A 3 -38.33 23.83 -53.76
CA LYS A 3 -38.32 23.19 -52.42
C LYS A 3 -37.80 24.08 -51.27
N ILE A 4 -37.00 25.10 -51.57
CA ILE A 4 -36.43 26.00 -50.56
C ILE A 4 -37.45 27.10 -50.17
N GLY A 5 -38.29 27.53 -51.12
CA GLY A 5 -39.40 28.45 -50.87
C GLY A 5 -40.46 27.84 -49.96
N LEU A 6 -40.89 26.61 -50.27
CA LEU A 6 -41.87 25.86 -49.49
C LEU A 6 -41.45 25.65 -48.03
N LYS A 7 -40.16 25.37 -47.77
CA LYS A 7 -39.66 25.19 -46.40
C LYS A 7 -39.72 26.49 -45.58
N LYS A 8 -39.38 27.63 -46.19
CA LYS A 8 -39.49 28.95 -45.55
C LYS A 8 -40.95 29.36 -45.31
N GLU A 9 -41.85 29.00 -46.22
CA GLU A 9 -43.29 29.21 -46.04
C GLU A 9 -43.86 28.35 -44.92
N LEU A 10 -43.46 27.08 -44.83
CA LEU A 10 -43.83 26.18 -43.73
C LEU A 10 -43.33 26.70 -42.38
N GLU A 11 -42.09 27.18 -42.30
CA GLU A 11 -41.54 27.78 -41.08
C GLU A 11 -42.30 29.05 -40.68
N ARG A 12 -42.72 29.89 -41.65
CA ARG A 12 -43.57 31.06 -41.39
C ARG A 12 -44.95 30.67 -40.90
N LEU A 13 -45.60 29.68 -41.52
CA LEU A 13 -46.92 29.20 -41.15
C LEU A 13 -46.93 28.53 -39.77
N VAL A 14 -45.90 27.74 -39.44
CA VAL A 14 -45.72 27.14 -38.10
C VAL A 14 -45.52 28.23 -37.05
N LYS A 15 -44.76 29.28 -37.37
CA LYS A 15 -44.54 30.42 -36.46
C LYS A 15 -45.82 31.24 -36.26
N ALA A 16 -46.58 31.49 -37.33
CA ALA A 16 -47.87 32.16 -37.26
C ALA A 16 -48.91 31.33 -36.48
N TYR A 17 -48.94 30.00 -36.68
CA TYR A 17 -49.82 29.10 -35.95
C TYR A 17 -49.51 29.07 -34.45
N LYS A 18 -48.23 29.00 -34.08
CA LYS A 18 -47.78 29.13 -32.68
C LYS A 18 -48.16 30.47 -32.04
N THR A 19 -48.20 31.55 -32.83
CA THR A 19 -48.57 32.88 -32.35
C THR A 19 -50.08 33.05 -32.19
N SER A 20 -50.88 32.44 -33.08
CA SER A 20 -52.35 32.55 -33.09
C SER A 20 -53.06 31.80 -31.94
N LYS A 21 -52.43 30.76 -31.37
CA LYS A 21 -53.06 29.92 -30.35
C LYS A 21 -52.83 30.36 -28.90
N GLY A 22 -52.17 31.49 -28.65
CA GLY A 22 -51.97 31.99 -27.27
C GLY A 22 -51.23 31.03 -26.34
N VAL A 23 -50.61 29.97 -26.88
CA VAL A 23 -49.82 29.00 -26.14
C VAL A 23 -48.44 29.02 -26.75
N VAL A 24 -47.62 29.95 -26.28
CA VAL A 24 -46.26 29.71 -25.76
C VAL A 24 -45.85 31.06 -25.18
N GLU A 25 -46.23 31.30 -23.91
CA GLU A 25 -45.31 32.04 -23.04
C GLU A 25 -44.03 31.20 -23.00
N GLU A 26 -43.10 31.50 -23.90
CA GLU A 26 -41.73 31.01 -23.81
C GLU A 26 -41.15 31.76 -22.62
N LYS A 27 -41.51 31.31 -21.40
CA LYS A 27 -40.82 31.68 -20.17
C LYS A 27 -39.37 31.40 -20.47
N ARG A 28 -38.58 32.46 -20.69
CA ARG A 28 -37.14 32.41 -20.93
C ARG A 28 -36.51 31.65 -19.77
N THR A 29 -36.47 30.33 -19.87
CA THR A 29 -35.77 29.46 -18.95
C THR A 29 -34.32 29.83 -19.13
N ARG A 30 -33.71 30.37 -18.07
CA ARG A 30 -32.28 30.66 -18.07
C ARG A 30 -31.56 29.37 -18.49
N SER A 31 -30.67 29.40 -19.50
CA SER A 31 -29.87 28.23 -19.95
C SER A 31 -29.30 27.42 -18.78
N SER A 32 -28.86 28.11 -17.72
CA SER A 32 -28.36 27.51 -16.48
C SER A 32 -29.35 26.62 -15.71
N LEU A 33 -30.66 26.73 -15.92
CA LEU A 33 -31.68 25.83 -15.34
C LEU A 33 -31.80 24.54 -16.12
N GLU A 34 -31.68 24.61 -17.44
CA GLU A 34 -31.70 23.44 -18.33
C GLU A 34 -30.44 22.59 -18.12
N GLU A 35 -29.27 23.22 -18.06
CA GLU A 35 -28.00 22.56 -17.70
C GLU A 35 -28.09 21.84 -16.34
N LYS A 36 -28.70 22.48 -15.34
CA LYS A 36 -28.89 21.85 -14.02
C LYS A 36 -29.85 20.67 -14.08
N ARG A 37 -30.90 20.72 -14.90
CA ARG A 37 -31.82 19.59 -15.09
C ARG A 37 -31.11 18.41 -15.74
N VAL A 38 -30.31 18.66 -16.78
CA VAL A 38 -29.51 17.61 -17.44
C VAL A 38 -28.58 16.93 -16.43
N VAL A 39 -27.87 17.70 -15.60
CA VAL A 39 -26.99 17.14 -14.57
C VAL A 39 -27.76 16.31 -13.54
N ILE A 40 -28.98 16.72 -13.15
CA ILE A 40 -29.82 15.94 -12.23
C ILE A 40 -30.26 14.63 -12.90
N GLU A 41 -30.68 14.65 -14.17
CA GLU A 41 -31.07 13.43 -14.89
C GLU A 41 -29.89 12.47 -15.08
N GLU A 42 -28.71 12.98 -15.39
CA GLU A 42 -27.48 12.17 -15.44
C GLU A 42 -27.18 11.53 -14.08
N ALA A 43 -27.24 12.32 -12.99
CA ALA A 43 -27.02 11.82 -11.64
C ALA A 43 -28.03 10.71 -11.29
N LYS A 44 -29.30 10.87 -11.68
CA LYS A 44 -30.32 9.82 -11.49
C LYS A 44 -29.97 8.55 -12.25
N LYS A 45 -29.60 8.65 -13.53
CA LYS A 45 -29.19 7.49 -14.34
C LYS A 45 -28.02 6.75 -13.70
N LEU A 46 -27.05 7.47 -13.14
CA LEU A 46 -25.91 6.88 -12.44
C LEU A 46 -26.33 6.20 -11.13
N LEU A 47 -27.18 6.85 -10.33
CA LEU A 47 -27.71 6.30 -9.08
C LEU A 47 -28.57 5.05 -9.29
N THR A 48 -29.26 4.93 -10.43
CA THR A 48 -30.02 3.72 -10.78
C THR A 48 -29.12 2.63 -11.36
N ARG A 49 -28.09 2.99 -12.12
CA ARG A 49 -27.17 2.03 -12.74
C ARG A 49 -26.23 1.37 -11.75
N TYR A 50 -25.77 2.12 -10.75
CA TYR A 50 -24.77 1.67 -9.79
C TYR A 50 -25.39 1.37 -8.43
N ARG A 51 -24.96 0.27 -7.81
CA ARG A 51 -25.45 -0.16 -6.49
C ARG A 51 -24.99 0.74 -5.34
N THR A 52 -23.78 1.28 -5.46
CA THR A 52 -23.07 1.93 -4.35
C THR A 52 -22.62 3.33 -4.77
N LEU A 53 -22.91 4.31 -3.92
CA LEU A 53 -22.44 5.69 -4.04
C LEU A 53 -21.42 5.95 -2.93
N ILE A 54 -20.25 6.45 -3.29
CA ILE A 54 -19.20 6.84 -2.35
C ILE A 54 -18.96 8.34 -2.50
N LEU A 55 -18.97 9.04 -1.38
CA LEU A 55 -18.65 10.46 -1.30
C LEU A 55 -17.22 10.61 -0.81
N LEU A 56 -16.38 11.16 -1.68
CA LEU A 56 -15.02 11.56 -1.35
C LEU A 56 -14.95 13.03 -0.98
N GLU A 57 -14.04 13.36 -0.07
CA GLU A 57 -13.67 14.73 0.22
C GLU A 57 -12.92 15.35 -0.97
N GLY A 58 -13.48 16.39 -1.58
CA GLY A 58 -12.85 17.11 -2.69
C GLY A 58 -11.80 18.15 -2.27
N THR A 59 -11.65 18.40 -0.97
CA THR A 59 -10.75 19.43 -0.44
C THR A 59 -9.29 18.99 -0.61
N GLY A 60 -8.49 19.75 -1.37
CA GLY A 60 -7.06 19.47 -1.52
C GLY A 60 -6.72 18.29 -2.43
N ILE A 61 -7.68 17.77 -3.22
CA ILE A 61 -7.41 16.77 -4.26
C ILE A 61 -6.80 17.46 -5.49
N PRO A 62 -5.55 17.13 -5.89
CA PRO A 62 -4.96 17.65 -7.11
C PRO A 62 -5.65 17.05 -8.35
N SER A 63 -5.69 17.80 -9.45
CA SER A 63 -6.24 17.31 -10.73
C SER A 63 -5.54 16.03 -11.22
N LYS A 64 -4.25 15.85 -10.91
CA LYS A 64 -3.49 14.63 -11.19
C LYS A 64 -4.11 13.40 -10.55
N LEU A 65 -4.57 13.50 -9.29
CA LEU A 65 -5.21 12.39 -8.56
C LEU A 65 -6.55 12.03 -9.19
N TYR A 66 -7.36 13.02 -9.54
CA TYR A 66 -8.62 12.77 -10.24
C TYR A 66 -8.41 12.08 -11.60
N LEU A 67 -7.44 12.57 -12.39
CA LEU A 67 -7.12 12.00 -13.70
C LEU A 67 -6.60 10.56 -13.57
N TYR A 68 -5.68 10.32 -12.64
CA TYR A 68 -5.15 8.98 -12.36
C TYR A 68 -6.24 8.01 -11.95
N MET A 69 -7.14 8.41 -11.03
CA MET A 69 -8.27 7.55 -10.64
C MET A 69 -9.16 7.22 -11.83
N ARG A 70 -9.41 8.18 -12.73
CA ARG A 70 -10.23 7.96 -13.93
C ARG A 70 -9.55 7.07 -14.97
N GLN A 71 -8.22 7.15 -15.10
CA GLN A 71 -7.46 6.34 -16.06
C GLN A 71 -7.25 4.91 -15.56
N MET A 72 -6.83 4.75 -14.31
CA MET A 72 -6.46 3.44 -13.75
C MET A 72 -7.67 2.65 -13.24
N TYR A 73 -8.71 3.34 -12.77
CA TYR A 73 -9.88 2.71 -12.16
C TYR A 73 -11.19 3.07 -12.85
N GLY A 74 -11.13 3.58 -14.08
CA GLY A 74 -12.33 3.97 -14.85
C GLY A 74 -13.30 2.82 -15.12
N ASP A 75 -12.81 1.58 -15.16
CA ASP A 75 -13.63 0.37 -15.38
C ASP A 75 -14.45 -0.01 -14.14
N VAL A 76 -13.93 0.32 -12.94
CA VAL A 76 -14.51 -0.07 -11.64
C VAL A 76 -15.27 1.08 -10.99
N PHE A 77 -14.75 2.31 -11.14
CA PHE A 77 -15.26 3.52 -10.52
C PHE A 77 -15.67 4.54 -11.58
N TYR A 78 -16.95 4.89 -11.59
CA TYR A 78 -17.41 6.05 -12.34
C TYR A 78 -17.35 7.29 -11.45
N ILE A 79 -16.37 8.16 -11.70
CA ILE A 79 -16.09 9.33 -10.88
C ILE A 79 -16.67 10.57 -11.54
N LYS A 80 -17.49 11.33 -10.80
CA LYS A 80 -18.09 12.58 -11.27
C LYS A 80 -18.19 13.60 -10.13
N MET A 81 -17.69 14.81 -10.38
CA MET A 81 -17.99 15.95 -9.53
C MET A 81 -19.41 16.47 -9.81
N ILE A 82 -20.26 16.41 -8.79
CA ILE A 82 -21.65 16.89 -8.85
C ILE A 82 -21.84 17.88 -7.70
N LYS A 83 -22.47 19.04 -7.96
CA LYS A 83 -22.76 20.02 -6.90
C LYS A 83 -23.65 19.38 -5.85
N ASN A 84 -23.32 19.58 -4.57
CA ASN A 84 -24.04 18.98 -3.43
C ASN A 84 -25.56 19.15 -3.50
N LYS A 85 -26.05 20.36 -3.82
CA LYS A 85 -27.49 20.64 -3.96
C LYS A 85 -28.16 19.86 -5.09
N LEU A 86 -27.44 19.61 -6.20
CA LEU A 86 -27.97 18.84 -7.33
C LEU A 86 -27.98 17.34 -7.01
N LEU A 87 -26.94 16.84 -6.34
CA LEU A 87 -26.89 15.45 -5.90
C LEU A 87 -27.98 15.15 -4.87
N LEU A 88 -28.17 16.02 -3.88
CA LEU A 88 -29.24 15.90 -2.88
C LEU A 88 -30.62 15.90 -3.55
N LYS A 89 -30.83 16.78 -4.54
CA LYS A 89 -32.07 16.81 -5.30
C LYS A 89 -32.31 15.53 -6.10
N ALA A 90 -31.28 14.99 -6.74
CA ALA A 90 -31.37 13.71 -7.46
C ALA A 90 -31.71 12.54 -6.52
N LEU A 91 -31.11 12.49 -5.33
CA LEU A 91 -31.38 11.49 -4.30
C LEU A 91 -32.84 11.57 -3.79
N ASN A 92 -33.32 12.78 -3.51
CA ASN A 92 -34.69 13.02 -3.05
C ASN A 92 -35.72 12.66 -4.12
N GLU A 93 -35.48 13.03 -5.38
CA GLU A 93 -36.39 12.72 -6.49
C GLU A 93 -36.44 11.21 -6.83
N LEU A 94 -35.41 10.44 -6.45
CA LEU A 94 -35.41 8.97 -6.56
C LEU A 94 -36.07 8.28 -5.37
N GLY A 95 -36.45 9.01 -4.32
CA GLY A 95 -37.04 8.44 -3.11
C GLY A 95 -36.09 7.48 -2.38
N MET A 96 -34.77 7.72 -2.46
CA MET A 96 -33.80 6.90 -1.76
C MET A 96 -33.99 6.99 -0.24
N LEU A 97 -33.73 5.89 0.47
CA LEU A 97 -33.82 5.86 1.93
C LEU A 97 -32.69 6.69 2.56
N ASN A 98 -33.00 7.37 3.66
CA ASN A 98 -32.06 8.12 4.52
C ASN A 98 -31.33 9.30 3.85
N THR A 99 -31.96 9.99 2.89
CA THR A 99 -31.34 11.15 2.22
C THR A 99 -30.98 12.31 3.14
N GLU A 100 -31.73 12.49 4.24
CA GLU A 100 -31.46 13.53 5.25
C GLU A 100 -30.12 13.31 5.97
N GLU A 101 -29.75 12.05 6.20
CA GLU A 101 -28.46 11.72 6.82
C GLU A 101 -27.31 11.95 5.84
N VAL A 102 -27.49 11.59 4.56
CA VAL A 102 -26.50 11.89 3.50
C VAL A 102 -26.26 13.40 3.38
N ALA A 103 -27.30 14.22 3.54
CA ALA A 103 -27.22 15.67 3.47
C ALA A 103 -26.23 16.27 4.48
N LYS A 104 -26.11 15.66 5.67
CA LYS A 104 -25.16 16.11 6.72
C LYS A 104 -23.70 15.97 6.29
N TYR A 105 -23.39 14.95 5.48
CA TYR A 105 -22.04 14.70 4.97
C TYR A 105 -21.72 15.47 3.68
N LEU A 106 -22.72 16.08 3.04
CA LEU A 106 -22.55 16.89 1.83
C LEU A 106 -22.05 18.33 2.14
N SER A 107 -21.07 18.45 3.04
CA SER A 107 -20.40 19.71 3.36
C SER A 107 -19.08 19.84 2.57
N GLY A 108 -18.80 21.05 2.07
CA GLY A 108 -17.62 21.35 1.27
C GLY A 108 -17.64 20.77 -0.15
N PRO A 109 -16.51 20.85 -0.89
CA PRO A 109 -16.39 20.20 -2.19
C PRO A 109 -16.40 18.69 -2.00
N ASN A 110 -17.26 17.99 -2.75
CA ASN A 110 -17.38 16.54 -2.71
C ASN A 110 -17.27 15.96 -4.12
N VAL A 111 -16.70 14.77 -4.21
CA VAL A 111 -16.64 13.99 -5.45
C VAL A 111 -17.51 12.75 -5.25
N ALA A 112 -18.48 12.55 -6.15
CA ALA A 112 -19.30 11.36 -6.14
C ALA A 112 -18.63 10.28 -6.99
N VAL A 113 -18.47 9.10 -6.40
CA VAL A 113 -17.97 7.90 -7.06
C VAL A 113 -19.08 6.86 -7.06
N PHE A 114 -19.41 6.36 -8.24
CA PHE A 114 -20.43 5.35 -8.43
C PHE A 114 -19.78 4.01 -8.78
N THR A 115 -20.19 2.94 -8.11
CA THR A 115 -19.63 1.61 -8.31
C THR A 115 -20.66 0.51 -8.05
N ASN A 116 -20.39 -0.67 -8.59
CA ASN A 116 -21.16 -1.88 -8.32
C ASN A 116 -20.55 -2.74 -7.21
N LEU A 117 -19.34 -2.40 -6.75
CA LEU A 117 -18.68 -3.07 -5.63
C LEU A 117 -19.39 -2.77 -4.30
N ASN A 118 -19.19 -3.66 -3.32
CA ASN A 118 -19.58 -3.40 -1.95
C ASN A 118 -18.81 -2.18 -1.40
N ALA A 119 -19.42 -1.40 -0.50
CA ALA A 119 -18.78 -0.26 0.15
C ALA A 119 -17.40 -0.58 0.76
N PHE A 120 -17.25 -1.76 1.37
CA PHE A 120 -16.00 -2.22 1.98
C PHE A 120 -14.93 -2.62 0.95
N GLU A 121 -15.33 -3.31 -0.12
CA GLU A 121 -14.43 -3.65 -1.23
C GLU A 121 -13.93 -2.39 -1.92
N ALA A 122 -14.84 -1.44 -2.16
CA ALA A 122 -14.51 -0.16 -2.76
C ALA A 122 -13.54 0.64 -1.89
N LYS A 123 -13.70 0.61 -0.56
CA LYS A 123 -12.75 1.21 0.39
C LYS A 123 -11.36 0.57 0.28
N LEU A 124 -11.28 -0.76 0.24
CA LEU A 124 -10.01 -1.50 0.08
C LEU A 124 -9.30 -1.14 -1.23
N VAL A 125 -10.05 -0.99 -2.33
CA VAL A 125 -9.46 -0.56 -3.60
C VAL A 125 -9.01 0.90 -3.52
N MET A 126 -9.83 1.79 -2.94
CA MET A 126 -9.49 3.20 -2.79
C MET A 126 -8.28 3.45 -1.88
N ASP A 127 -8.06 2.64 -0.85
CA ASP A 127 -6.91 2.77 0.04
C ASP A 127 -5.57 2.41 -0.62
N LYS A 128 -5.62 1.59 -1.67
CA LYS A 128 -4.46 1.28 -2.53
C LYS A 128 -4.13 2.43 -3.49
N ILE A 129 -5.07 3.36 -3.72
CA ILE A 129 -4.85 4.52 -4.57
C ILE A 129 -4.04 5.54 -3.77
N ALA A 130 -2.75 5.63 -4.10
CA ALA A 130 -1.86 6.65 -3.56
C ALA A 130 -1.06 7.26 -4.70
N ILE A 131 -0.91 8.59 -4.68
CA ILE A 131 -0.04 9.30 -5.63
C ILE A 131 0.94 10.14 -4.83
N PRO A 132 2.23 10.14 -5.21
CA PRO A 132 3.20 11.03 -4.63
C PRO A 132 2.81 12.50 -4.88
N HIS A 133 3.05 13.32 -3.88
CA HIS A 133 2.78 14.74 -3.92
C HIS A 133 3.83 15.53 -3.13
N ARG A 134 3.96 16.79 -3.53
CA ARG A 134 4.84 17.76 -2.88
C ARG A 134 4.32 18.09 -1.49
N VAL A 135 5.24 18.28 -0.56
CA VAL A 135 4.93 18.69 0.81
C VAL A 135 4.88 20.21 0.87
N LYS A 136 3.88 20.77 1.55
CA LYS A 136 3.84 22.21 1.82
C LYS A 136 4.50 22.52 3.16
N PRO A 137 5.11 23.71 3.32
CA PRO A 137 5.59 24.16 4.62
C PRO A 137 4.45 24.12 5.65
N GLY A 138 4.72 23.54 6.83
CA GLY A 138 3.72 23.37 7.90
C GLY A 138 2.88 22.09 7.81
N ASP A 139 3.03 21.28 6.75
CA ASP A 139 2.44 19.94 6.73
C ASP A 139 3.11 19.03 7.78
N LYS A 140 2.31 18.14 8.37
CA LYS A 140 2.81 17.04 9.21
C LYS A 140 3.14 15.83 8.36
N ILE A 141 4.23 15.17 8.72
CA ILE A 141 4.70 13.98 8.02
C ILE A 141 3.98 12.75 8.56
N GLU A 142 3.34 11.98 7.68
CA GLU A 142 2.61 10.75 8.03
C GLU A 142 3.52 9.52 8.06
N ASN A 143 4.47 9.44 7.11
CA ASN A 143 5.42 8.33 6.96
C ASN A 143 6.85 8.86 7.00
N GLU A 144 7.79 8.05 7.49
CA GLU A 144 9.22 8.40 7.49
C GLU A 144 9.69 8.77 6.08
N ILE A 145 10.36 9.92 5.95
CA ILE A 145 10.88 10.41 4.68
C ILE A 145 12.36 10.10 4.61
N VAL A 146 12.70 9.20 3.69
CA VAL A 146 14.06 8.78 3.44
C VAL A 146 14.46 9.20 2.03
N VAL A 147 15.64 9.80 1.90
CA VAL A 147 16.19 10.17 0.59
C VAL A 147 17.28 9.17 0.20
N PRO A 148 17.10 8.44 -0.92
CA PRO A 148 18.08 7.47 -1.38
C PRO A 148 19.33 8.14 -1.95
N PRO A 149 20.47 7.41 -2.03
CA PRO A 149 21.65 7.89 -2.72
C PRO A 149 21.34 8.12 -4.20
N MET A 150 21.52 9.35 -4.67
CA MET A 150 21.15 9.77 -6.02
C MET A 150 22.06 10.91 -6.50
N ARG A 151 22.37 10.91 -7.80
CA ARG A 151 22.95 12.06 -8.49
C ARG A 151 21.87 13.14 -8.62
N THR A 152 22.10 14.31 -8.03
CA THR A 152 21.15 15.44 -8.18
C THR A 152 21.44 16.20 -9.47
N GLU A 153 20.59 17.15 -9.85
CA GLU A 153 20.85 18.10 -10.95
C GLU A 153 21.37 19.46 -10.45
N LEU A 154 21.74 19.53 -9.16
CA LEU A 154 22.05 20.78 -8.49
C LEU A 154 23.54 21.08 -8.56
N LYS A 155 23.87 22.31 -8.97
CA LYS A 155 25.25 22.82 -8.97
C LYS A 155 25.71 23.18 -7.55
N PRO A 156 27.01 23.03 -7.25
CA PRO A 156 27.61 23.48 -5.99
C PRO A 156 27.32 24.96 -5.73
N GLY A 157 26.93 25.30 -4.50
CA GLY A 157 26.53 26.67 -4.16
C GLY A 157 25.85 26.76 -2.79
N PRO A 158 25.04 27.79 -2.53
CA PRO A 158 24.38 28.03 -1.24
C PRO A 158 23.51 26.85 -0.76
N ILE A 159 23.05 26.00 -1.69
CA ILE A 159 22.25 24.81 -1.41
C ILE A 159 23.06 23.79 -0.58
N MET A 160 24.39 23.76 -0.69
CA MET A 160 25.23 22.86 0.12
C MET A 160 25.08 23.12 1.62
N SER A 161 24.85 24.37 2.03
CA SER A 161 24.57 24.70 3.43
C SER A 161 23.27 24.08 3.92
N LEU A 162 22.24 23.99 3.05
CA LEU A 162 20.97 23.35 3.37
C LEU A 162 21.14 21.84 3.58
N PHE A 163 21.89 21.15 2.71
CA PHE A 163 22.20 19.73 2.88
C PHE A 163 22.96 19.45 4.19
N GLY A 164 23.90 20.33 4.55
CA GLY A 164 24.64 20.24 5.82
C GLY A 164 23.74 20.41 7.05
N ARG A 165 22.83 21.39 7.05
CA ARG A 165 21.85 21.59 8.14
C ARG A 165 20.92 20.39 8.32
N LEU A 166 20.55 19.77 7.21
CA LEU A 166 19.67 18.60 7.16
C LEU A 166 20.40 17.28 7.35
N LYS A 167 21.71 17.31 7.64
CA LYS A 167 22.56 16.14 7.89
C LYS A 167 22.55 15.12 6.75
N ILE A 168 22.39 15.58 5.51
CA ILE A 168 22.42 14.72 4.33
C ILE A 168 23.88 14.64 3.83
N PRO A 169 24.50 13.44 3.80
CA PRO A 169 25.87 13.29 3.33
C PRO A 169 25.94 13.48 1.82
N ILE A 170 26.62 14.54 1.39
CA ILE A 170 26.79 14.90 -0.03
C ILE A 170 28.26 14.95 -0.45
N GLN A 171 28.52 14.68 -1.73
CA GLN A 171 29.82 14.85 -2.38
C GLN A 171 29.64 15.57 -3.71
N VAL A 172 30.61 16.41 -4.09
CA VAL A 172 30.59 17.05 -5.41
C VAL A 172 31.38 16.18 -6.38
N ILE A 173 30.72 15.69 -7.42
CA ILE A 173 31.33 14.89 -8.49
C ILE A 173 30.93 15.54 -9.82
N ASP A 174 31.91 15.81 -10.68
CA ASP A 174 31.71 16.43 -12.00
C ASP A 174 30.91 17.74 -11.98
N GLY A 175 31.14 18.57 -10.95
CA GLY A 175 30.46 19.85 -10.80
C GLY A 175 28.97 19.75 -10.44
N VAL A 176 28.53 18.59 -9.93
CA VAL A 176 27.15 18.29 -9.52
C VAL A 176 27.14 17.67 -8.12
N ILE A 177 26.11 17.96 -7.33
CA ILE A 177 25.96 17.40 -5.98
C ILE A 177 25.43 15.96 -6.07
N TRP A 178 26.10 15.02 -5.40
CA TRP A 178 25.69 13.62 -5.25
C TRP A 178 25.36 13.32 -3.79
N ILE A 179 24.26 12.61 -3.54
CA ILE A 179 23.91 12.10 -2.22
C ILE A 179 24.58 10.74 -2.06
N MET A 180 25.50 10.62 -1.11
CA MET A 180 26.36 9.42 -0.99
C MET A 180 25.66 8.25 -0.31
N ARG A 181 24.84 8.54 0.71
CA ARG A 181 24.18 7.54 1.53
C ARG A 181 22.73 7.92 1.74
N GLU A 182 21.93 6.89 1.96
CA GLU A 182 20.56 7.05 2.40
C GLU A 182 20.51 7.81 3.72
N ALA A 183 19.65 8.82 3.81
CA ALA A 183 19.48 9.64 5.00
C ALA A 183 18.00 9.85 5.32
N THR A 184 17.61 9.51 6.55
CA THR A 184 16.30 9.87 7.10
C THR A 184 16.30 11.36 7.41
N ILE A 185 15.49 12.11 6.69
CA ILE A 185 15.40 13.57 6.85
C ILE A 185 14.36 13.94 7.90
N ALA A 186 13.28 13.17 7.97
CA ALA A 186 12.17 13.48 8.87
C ALA A 186 11.39 12.23 9.27
N LYS A 187 10.96 12.22 10.53
CA LYS A 187 10.22 11.12 11.13
C LYS A 187 8.71 11.38 11.09
N PRO A 188 7.87 10.34 11.28
CA PRO A 188 6.43 10.52 11.43
C PRO A 188 6.13 11.51 12.56
N GLY A 189 5.30 12.51 12.27
CA GLY A 189 4.90 13.56 13.21
C GLY A 189 5.71 14.86 13.15
N ASP A 190 6.84 14.89 12.45
CA ASP A 190 7.64 16.11 12.28
C ASP A 190 6.92 17.12 11.38
N ILE A 191 7.10 18.41 11.68
CA ILE A 191 6.54 19.52 10.91
C ILE A 191 7.55 19.92 9.84
N VAL A 192 7.09 20.02 8.59
CA VAL A 192 7.97 20.38 7.47
C VAL A 192 8.32 21.86 7.52
N THR A 193 9.59 22.15 7.70
CA THR A 193 10.13 23.51 7.60
C THR A 193 10.16 23.98 6.14
N GLN A 194 10.20 25.29 5.94
CA GLN A 194 10.25 25.87 4.60
C GLN A 194 11.52 25.47 3.83
N GLU A 195 12.64 25.30 4.54
CA GLU A 195 13.91 24.83 3.97
C GLU A 195 13.80 23.39 3.45
N LEU A 196 13.13 22.50 4.20
CA LEU A 196 12.88 21.12 3.81
C LEU A 196 11.99 21.01 2.58
N ALA A 197 10.86 21.72 2.57
CA ALA A 197 9.96 21.73 1.41
C ALA A 197 10.67 22.22 0.15
N SER A 198 11.46 23.30 0.27
CA SER A 198 12.26 23.85 -0.83
C SER A 198 13.32 22.88 -1.33
N LEU A 199 13.90 22.06 -0.45
CA LEU A 199 14.86 21.03 -0.84
C LEU A 199 14.16 19.91 -1.62
N PHE A 200 13.03 19.41 -1.15
CA PHE A 200 12.26 18.37 -1.85
C PHE A 200 11.80 18.83 -3.23
N ASP A 201 11.33 20.06 -3.36
CA ASP A 201 10.96 20.66 -4.64
C ASP A 201 12.14 20.73 -5.62
N LYS A 202 13.35 21.03 -5.14
CA LYS A 202 14.58 21.07 -5.96
C LYS A 202 15.12 19.69 -6.31
N LEU A 203 14.94 18.70 -5.43
CA LEU A 203 15.32 17.31 -5.68
C LEU A 203 14.29 16.58 -6.56
N GLY A 204 13.10 17.14 -6.76
CA GLY A 204 12.01 16.47 -7.46
C GLY A 204 11.40 15.30 -6.70
N ILE A 205 11.64 15.22 -5.39
CA ILE A 205 11.14 14.15 -4.53
C ILE A 205 9.79 14.59 -3.97
N GLU A 206 8.78 13.74 -4.10
CA GLU A 206 7.39 13.99 -3.68
C GLU A 206 6.99 13.02 -2.56
N PRO A 207 7.40 13.28 -1.30
CA PRO A 207 7.34 12.28 -0.24
C PRO A 207 5.95 12.15 0.41
N LYS A 208 5.01 13.08 0.12
CA LYS A 208 3.65 13.00 0.66
C LYS A 208 2.79 12.11 -0.22
N LEU A 209 2.27 11.01 0.31
CA LEU A 209 1.29 10.19 -0.40
C LEU A 209 -0.10 10.78 -0.23
N LEU A 210 -0.70 11.28 -1.31
CA LEU A 210 -2.10 11.70 -1.30
C LEU A 210 -3.00 10.50 -1.60
N LYS A 211 -3.91 10.25 -0.66
CA LYS A 211 -4.96 9.23 -0.78
C LYS A 211 -6.34 9.89 -0.85
N PRO A 212 -7.30 9.34 -1.62
CA PRO A 212 -8.67 9.82 -1.61
C PRO A 212 -9.31 9.56 -0.24
N LYS A 213 -9.79 10.61 0.43
CA LYS A 213 -10.48 10.47 1.73
C LYS A 213 -11.97 10.22 1.51
N ILE A 214 -12.45 9.08 1.98
CA ILE A 214 -13.88 8.76 1.98
C ILE A 214 -14.55 9.49 3.13
N LYS A 215 -15.69 10.15 2.88
CA LYS A 215 -16.58 10.71 3.92
C LYS A 215 -17.70 9.75 4.25
N LEU A 216 -18.31 9.18 3.22
CA LEU A 216 -19.53 8.38 3.33
C LEU A 216 -19.58 7.34 2.20
N ALA A 217 -20.03 6.13 2.51
CA ALA A 217 -20.55 5.20 1.52
C ALA A 217 -22.05 5.00 1.74
N TYR A 218 -22.80 5.00 0.64
CA TYR A 218 -24.22 4.71 0.59
C TYR A 218 -24.44 3.46 -0.25
N GLU A 219 -25.01 2.43 0.36
CA GLU A 219 -25.30 1.17 -0.30
C GLU A 219 -26.72 0.70 0.03
N ARG A 220 -27.61 0.67 -0.97
CA ARG A 220 -28.99 0.15 -0.84
C ARG A 220 -29.77 0.66 0.40
N GLY A 221 -29.63 1.94 0.75
CA GLY A 221 -30.30 2.52 1.92
C GLY A 221 -29.49 2.50 3.22
N LEU A 222 -28.37 1.78 3.25
CA LEU A 222 -27.43 1.80 4.36
C LEU A 222 -26.40 2.92 4.16
N ILE A 223 -26.21 3.71 5.21
CA ILE A 223 -25.22 4.77 5.28
C ILE A 223 -24.09 4.31 6.18
N ILE A 224 -22.90 4.22 5.60
CA ILE A 224 -21.70 3.79 6.31
C ILE A 224 -20.73 4.98 6.33
N PRO A 225 -20.52 5.61 7.50
CA PRO A 225 -19.53 6.67 7.65
C PRO A 225 -18.11 6.12 7.52
N ALA A 226 -17.16 7.00 7.17
CA ALA A 226 -15.74 6.65 6.97
C ALA A 226 -15.13 5.83 8.10
N ASP A 227 -15.44 6.17 9.36
CA ASP A 227 -14.89 5.52 10.55
C ASP A 227 -15.29 4.05 10.66
N LYS A 228 -16.47 3.68 10.14
CA LYS A 228 -16.97 2.30 10.13
C LYS A 228 -16.54 1.51 8.90
N LEU A 229 -15.93 2.16 7.91
CA LEU A 229 -15.41 1.52 6.69
C LEU A 229 -13.98 0.98 6.88
N VAL A 230 -13.34 1.25 8.01
CA VAL A 230 -11.99 0.76 8.31
C VAL A 230 -12.07 -0.74 8.59
N ILE A 231 -11.52 -1.55 7.68
CA ILE A 231 -11.35 -2.99 7.89
C ILE A 231 -9.86 -3.27 8.07
N ASP A 232 -9.53 -3.90 9.20
CA ASP A 232 -8.23 -4.53 9.40
C ASP A 232 -8.29 -6.01 8.96
N VAL A 233 -7.94 -6.25 7.69
CA VAL A 233 -7.92 -7.61 7.13
C VAL A 233 -6.84 -8.46 7.80
N GLU A 234 -5.70 -7.86 8.17
CA GLU A 234 -4.59 -8.56 8.80
C GLU A 234 -4.93 -8.94 10.24
N GLY A 235 -5.54 -8.04 11.01
CA GLY A 235 -6.02 -8.32 12.36
C GLY A 235 -7.06 -9.44 12.40
N VAL A 236 -8.01 -9.45 11.47
CA VAL A 236 -9.01 -10.54 11.37
C VAL A 236 -8.32 -11.86 11.00
N LYS A 237 -7.41 -11.84 10.04
CA LYS A 237 -6.64 -13.03 9.65
C LYS A 237 -5.85 -13.59 10.84
N ASN A 238 -5.16 -12.72 11.57
CA ASN A 238 -4.37 -13.09 12.75
C ASN A 238 -5.27 -13.70 13.83
N SER A 239 -6.42 -13.07 14.11
CA SER A 239 -7.40 -13.57 15.09
C SER A 239 -7.90 -14.97 14.74
N ILE A 240 -8.17 -15.23 13.46
CA ILE A 240 -8.59 -16.56 12.99
C ILE A 240 -7.44 -17.56 13.14
N THR A 241 -6.21 -17.20 12.72
CA THR A 241 -5.05 -18.09 12.85
C THR A 241 -4.73 -18.42 14.29
N ASP A 242 -4.89 -17.45 15.20
CA ASP A 242 -4.67 -17.65 16.63
C ASP A 242 -5.76 -18.53 17.23
N GLY A 243 -7.03 -18.33 16.84
CA GLY A 243 -8.12 -19.22 17.21
C GLY A 243 -7.87 -20.67 16.79
N VAL A 244 -7.39 -20.89 15.56
CA VAL A 244 -7.00 -22.23 15.06
C VAL A 244 -5.84 -22.81 15.87
N ARG A 245 -4.81 -22.00 16.16
CA ARG A 245 -3.65 -22.44 16.97
C ARG A 245 -4.06 -22.82 18.39
N THR A 246 -4.93 -22.03 19.02
CA THR A 246 -5.44 -22.31 20.36
C THR A 246 -6.29 -23.57 20.38
N ALA A 247 -7.19 -23.73 19.40
CA ALA A 247 -8.00 -24.94 19.26
C ALA A 247 -7.13 -26.19 19.03
N LEU A 248 -6.11 -26.10 18.16
CA LEU A 248 -5.17 -27.19 17.92
C LEU A 248 -4.37 -27.51 19.19
N SER A 249 -3.89 -26.49 19.91
CA SER A 249 -3.15 -26.68 21.16
C SER A 249 -3.99 -27.40 22.22
N LEU A 250 -5.27 -27.03 22.35
CA LEU A 250 -6.22 -27.71 23.24
C LEU A 250 -6.46 -29.16 22.79
N ALA A 251 -6.68 -29.38 21.48
CA ALA A 251 -6.87 -30.72 20.94
C ALA A 251 -5.67 -31.64 21.18
N LEU A 252 -4.45 -31.10 21.12
CA LEU A 252 -3.21 -31.82 21.41
C LEU A 252 -3.07 -32.17 22.90
N GLU A 253 -3.47 -31.28 23.82
CA GLU A 253 -3.40 -31.59 25.26
C GLU A 253 -4.48 -32.58 25.69
N VAL A 254 -5.68 -32.51 25.10
CA VAL A 254 -6.78 -33.47 25.37
C VAL A 254 -6.59 -34.78 24.60
N VAL A 255 -5.73 -34.81 23.58
CA VAL A 255 -5.52 -35.95 22.67
C VAL A 255 -6.84 -36.37 22.01
N VAL A 256 -7.48 -35.41 21.35
CA VAL A 256 -8.70 -35.68 20.57
C VAL A 256 -8.40 -36.75 19.50
N PRO A 257 -9.25 -37.77 19.32
CA PRO A 257 -9.01 -38.88 18.41
C PRO A 257 -9.28 -38.47 16.95
N GLU A 258 -8.51 -37.52 16.45
CA GLU A 258 -8.50 -37.06 15.06
C GLU A 258 -7.13 -37.43 14.43
N PRO A 259 -7.08 -37.99 13.21
CA PRO A 259 -5.84 -38.50 12.61
C PRO A 259 -4.64 -37.53 12.59
N ASP A 260 -4.85 -36.26 12.30
CA ASP A 260 -3.79 -35.25 12.24
C ASP A 260 -3.38 -34.78 13.64
N VAL A 261 -4.32 -34.67 14.57
CA VAL A 261 -4.03 -34.42 16.00
C VAL A 261 -3.23 -35.58 16.59
N ILE A 262 -3.58 -36.84 16.30
CA ILE A 262 -2.89 -38.03 16.83
C ILE A 262 -1.43 -38.07 16.37
N LYS A 263 -1.16 -37.84 15.08
CA LYS A 263 0.23 -37.80 14.55
C LYS A 263 1.08 -36.78 15.30
N LEU A 264 0.54 -35.57 15.48
CA LEU A 264 1.20 -34.48 16.20
C LEU A 264 1.36 -34.81 17.69
N SER A 265 0.35 -35.41 18.33
CA SER A 265 0.39 -35.83 19.72
C SER A 265 1.45 -36.91 19.97
N ILE A 266 1.59 -37.90 19.08
CA ILE A 266 2.63 -38.93 19.20
C ILE A 266 4.02 -38.31 19.08
N SER A 267 4.24 -37.45 18.07
CA SER A 267 5.52 -36.75 17.92
C SER A 267 5.85 -35.92 19.16
N ARG A 268 4.86 -35.20 19.70
CA ARG A 268 5.01 -34.38 20.90
C ARG A 268 5.28 -35.23 22.15
N ALA A 269 4.60 -36.37 22.30
CA ALA A 269 4.81 -37.31 23.38
C ALA A 269 6.22 -37.90 23.34
N TYR A 270 6.72 -38.28 22.15
CA TYR A 270 8.08 -38.74 21.95
C TYR A 270 9.10 -37.66 22.36
N THR A 271 8.95 -36.42 21.87
CA THR A 271 9.83 -35.31 22.26
C THR A 271 9.81 -35.06 23.77
N ARG A 272 8.62 -35.05 24.41
CA ARG A 272 8.48 -34.88 25.86
C ARG A 272 9.17 -36.02 26.63
N ALA A 273 9.05 -37.27 26.17
CA ALA A 273 9.69 -38.43 26.78
C ALA A 273 11.23 -38.35 26.64
N CYS A 274 11.74 -37.97 25.47
CA CYS A 274 13.17 -37.74 25.28
C CYS A 274 13.69 -36.61 26.18
N SER A 275 12.98 -35.50 26.27
CA SER A 275 13.34 -34.39 27.17
C SER A 275 13.38 -34.84 28.64
N LEU A 276 12.39 -35.62 29.08
CA LEU A 276 12.37 -36.19 30.43
C LEU A 276 13.57 -37.13 30.67
N ALA A 277 13.87 -38.01 29.71
CA ALA A 277 15.01 -38.92 29.80
C ALA A 277 16.35 -38.17 29.89
N VAL A 278 16.50 -37.06 29.15
CA VAL A 278 17.69 -36.21 29.20
C VAL A 278 17.85 -35.51 30.54
N GLU A 279 16.78 -34.94 31.10
CA GLU A 279 16.83 -34.29 32.42
C GLU A 279 17.09 -35.29 33.56
N THR A 280 16.53 -36.49 33.47
CA THR A 280 16.68 -37.54 34.49
C THR A 280 17.95 -38.38 34.32
N GLY A 281 18.69 -38.22 33.22
CA GLY A 281 19.90 -38.99 32.94
C GLY A 281 19.65 -40.45 32.58
N VAL A 282 18.45 -40.79 32.10
CA VAL A 282 18.09 -42.16 31.71
C VAL A 282 18.68 -42.47 30.33
N VAL A 283 19.69 -43.34 30.32
CA VAL A 283 20.41 -43.73 29.10
C VAL A 283 19.76 -45.00 28.51
N THR A 284 19.09 -44.83 27.38
CA THR A 284 18.66 -45.94 26.51
C THR A 284 19.41 -45.85 25.18
N ARG A 285 19.30 -46.88 24.33
CA ARG A 285 19.96 -46.90 23.02
C ARG A 285 19.60 -45.66 22.17
N ASP A 286 18.36 -45.20 22.26
CA ASP A 286 17.85 -44.10 21.45
C ASP A 286 18.11 -42.73 22.11
N THR A 287 18.13 -42.64 23.44
CA THR A 287 18.37 -41.37 24.16
C THR A 287 19.84 -41.09 24.44
N ALA A 288 20.70 -42.11 24.46
CA ALA A 288 22.13 -41.99 24.72
C ALA A 288 22.82 -40.80 24.01
N PRO A 289 22.70 -40.61 22.68
CA PRO A 289 23.35 -39.48 22.01
C PRO A 289 22.83 -38.12 22.51
N LEU A 290 21.55 -38.01 22.86
CA LEU A 290 20.95 -36.78 23.38
C LEU A 290 21.40 -36.51 24.82
N VAL A 291 21.45 -37.53 25.68
CA VAL A 291 21.91 -37.38 27.06
C VAL A 291 23.38 -36.97 27.11
N PHE A 292 24.25 -37.64 26.34
CA PHE A 292 25.67 -37.33 26.32
C PHE A 292 25.96 -35.96 25.72
N SER A 293 25.28 -35.56 24.64
CA SER A 293 25.48 -34.23 24.05
C SER A 293 25.07 -33.12 25.02
N VAL A 294 23.95 -33.27 25.72
CA VAL A 294 23.51 -32.28 26.72
C VAL A 294 24.44 -32.27 27.95
N ALA A 295 24.91 -33.43 28.42
CA ALA A 295 25.87 -33.51 29.51
C ALA A 295 27.21 -32.86 29.16
N LEU A 296 27.72 -33.10 27.94
CA LEU A 296 28.94 -32.47 27.44
C LEU A 296 28.76 -30.96 27.27
N MET A 297 27.63 -30.49 26.73
CA MET A 297 27.32 -29.06 26.66
C MET A 297 27.30 -28.42 28.05
N LYS A 298 26.61 -29.04 29.03
CA LYS A 298 26.60 -28.57 30.42
C LYS A 298 28.04 -28.51 30.98
N ALA A 299 28.84 -29.56 30.82
CA ALA A 299 30.23 -29.59 31.26
C ALA A 299 31.09 -28.49 30.61
N TYR A 300 30.96 -28.26 29.30
CA TYR A 300 31.71 -27.21 28.60
C TYR A 300 31.25 -25.79 28.97
N THR A 301 29.96 -25.56 29.16
CA THR A 301 29.46 -24.26 29.66
C THR A 301 29.95 -23.97 31.07
N LEU A 302 30.02 -24.97 31.95
CA LEU A 302 30.59 -24.80 33.29
C LEU A 302 32.11 -24.58 33.22
N ALA A 303 32.81 -25.33 32.38
CA ALA A 303 34.25 -25.17 32.18
C ALA A 303 34.60 -23.78 31.63
N SER A 304 33.84 -23.24 30.69
CA SER A 304 34.08 -21.90 30.15
C SER A 304 33.82 -20.78 31.17
N VAL A 305 32.81 -20.92 32.02
CA VAL A 305 32.54 -19.98 33.13
C VAL A 305 33.65 -20.05 34.18
N LEU A 306 34.13 -21.25 34.51
CA LEU A 306 35.18 -21.48 35.51
C LEU A 306 36.60 -21.17 34.99
N ALA A 307 36.82 -21.20 33.67
CA ALA A 307 38.11 -20.88 33.05
C ALA A 307 38.57 -19.44 33.34
N GLN A 308 37.65 -18.53 33.68
CA GLN A 308 37.99 -17.17 34.15
C GLN A 308 38.70 -17.17 35.52
N ARG A 309 38.55 -18.24 36.32
CA ARG A 309 39.10 -18.36 37.67
C ARG A 309 40.17 -19.45 37.80
N ILE A 310 40.14 -20.49 36.95
CA ILE A 310 41.08 -21.60 36.96
C ILE A 310 41.62 -21.81 35.54
N PRO A 311 42.85 -21.36 35.23
CA PRO A 311 43.43 -21.41 33.88
C PRO A 311 43.62 -22.82 33.29
N GLU A 312 43.71 -23.86 34.13
CA GLU A 312 43.93 -25.25 33.70
C GLU A 312 42.71 -25.85 32.97
N LEU A 313 41.49 -25.39 33.30
CA LEU A 313 40.24 -25.87 32.67
C LEU A 313 40.02 -25.28 31.27
N SER A 314 40.78 -24.26 30.87
CA SER A 314 40.74 -23.69 29.51
C SER A 314 41.18 -24.69 28.44
N SER A 315 41.92 -25.74 28.81
CA SER A 315 42.44 -26.77 27.90
C SER A 315 41.47 -27.92 27.61
N ALA A 316 40.43 -28.07 28.45
CA ALA A 316 39.47 -29.19 28.38
C ALA A 316 38.19 -28.85 27.59
N VAL A 317 38.01 -27.60 27.16
CA VAL A 317 36.96 -27.23 26.22
C VAL A 317 37.48 -27.55 24.82
N PRO A 318 36.89 -28.48 24.05
CA PRO A 318 37.31 -28.69 22.69
C PRO A 318 37.02 -27.42 21.90
N THR A 319 38.09 -26.73 21.50
CA THR A 319 38.08 -25.73 20.43
C THR A 319 37.71 -26.35 19.06
N MET A 320 37.48 -27.67 19.03
CA MET A 320 37.06 -28.45 17.86
C MET A 320 35.57 -28.29 17.57
N GLN A 321 35.16 -27.10 17.15
CA GLN A 321 33.97 -26.90 16.29
C GLN A 321 33.96 -25.52 15.62
N ILE A 322 34.74 -24.55 16.11
CA ILE A 322 34.85 -23.24 15.43
C ILE A 322 35.69 -23.37 14.14
N GLN A 323 36.76 -24.17 14.14
CA GLN A 323 37.62 -24.36 12.95
C GLN A 323 36.96 -25.20 11.85
N GLN A 324 36.19 -26.25 12.17
CA GLN A 324 35.51 -27.04 11.14
C GLN A 324 34.31 -26.31 10.53
N VAL A 325 33.66 -25.41 11.27
CA VAL A 325 32.59 -24.56 10.71
C VAL A 325 33.20 -23.44 9.86
N GLN A 326 34.34 -22.86 10.24
CA GLN A 326 35.06 -21.86 9.42
C GLN A 326 35.64 -22.45 8.14
N GLN A 327 36.31 -23.61 8.18
CA GLN A 327 36.86 -24.25 6.98
C GLN A 327 35.77 -24.68 5.99
N LYS A 328 34.62 -25.18 6.49
CA LYS A 328 33.50 -25.55 5.62
C LYS A 328 32.77 -24.32 5.06
N LEU A 329 32.79 -23.17 5.74
CA LEU A 329 32.28 -21.89 5.24
C LEU A 329 33.22 -21.21 4.23
N GLU A 330 34.54 -21.41 4.36
CA GLU A 330 35.55 -20.93 3.41
C GLU A 330 35.55 -21.78 2.12
N GLU A 331 35.56 -23.11 2.21
CA GLU A 331 35.43 -23.98 1.02
C GLU A 331 34.10 -23.77 0.26
N THR A 332 33.00 -23.51 0.98
CA THR A 332 31.70 -23.24 0.32
C THR A 332 31.64 -21.82 -0.30
N LYS A 333 32.53 -20.90 0.11
CA LYS A 333 32.67 -19.57 -0.49
C LYS A 333 33.59 -19.60 -1.70
N GLU A 334 34.74 -20.27 -1.61
CA GLU A 334 35.66 -20.45 -2.74
C GLU A 334 34.99 -21.21 -3.90
N VAL A 335 34.27 -22.31 -3.62
CA VAL A 335 33.52 -23.05 -4.66
C VAL A 335 32.34 -22.23 -5.25
N LYS A 336 31.85 -21.20 -4.53
CA LYS A 336 30.82 -20.28 -5.05
C LYS A 336 31.42 -19.09 -5.82
N GLU A 337 32.64 -18.68 -5.52
CA GLU A 337 33.38 -17.66 -6.26
C GLU A 337 33.94 -18.23 -7.56
N GLU A 338 34.54 -19.44 -7.55
CA GLU A 338 34.98 -20.12 -8.79
C GLU A 338 33.79 -20.39 -9.74
N LYS A 339 32.63 -20.83 -9.22
CA LYS A 339 31.42 -21.01 -10.05
C LYS A 339 30.77 -19.70 -10.53
N LYS A 340 31.12 -18.56 -9.94
CA LYS A 340 30.69 -17.24 -10.41
C LYS A 340 31.66 -16.69 -11.45
N GLU A 341 32.95 -16.93 -11.31
CA GLU A 341 33.98 -16.56 -12.30
C GLU A 341 33.85 -17.41 -13.57
N GLU A 342 33.67 -18.74 -13.48
CA GLU A 342 33.41 -19.58 -14.67
C GLU A 342 32.12 -19.17 -15.42
N LYS A 343 31.09 -18.70 -14.68
CA LYS A 343 29.85 -18.21 -15.31
C LYS A 343 29.99 -16.82 -15.90
N ALA A 344 30.86 -15.97 -15.36
CA ALA A 344 31.15 -14.66 -15.91
C ALA A 344 31.97 -14.79 -17.20
N GLU A 345 33.02 -15.61 -17.21
CA GLU A 345 33.85 -15.87 -18.39
C GLU A 345 33.08 -16.56 -19.52
N ALA A 346 32.21 -17.53 -19.20
CA ALA A 346 31.34 -18.15 -20.20
C ALA A 346 30.32 -17.17 -20.82
N SER A 347 29.86 -16.16 -20.05
CA SER A 347 28.92 -15.15 -20.55
C SER A 347 29.58 -14.10 -21.44
N GLU A 348 30.84 -13.72 -21.15
CA GLU A 348 31.60 -12.79 -21.98
C GLU A 348 32.09 -13.45 -23.28
N ALA A 349 32.48 -14.73 -23.25
CA ALA A 349 32.84 -15.48 -24.45
C ALA A 349 31.65 -15.64 -25.43
N GLN A 350 30.44 -15.91 -24.91
CA GLN A 350 29.22 -16.00 -25.73
C GLN A 350 28.77 -14.65 -26.31
N LEU A 351 29.02 -13.55 -25.60
CA LEU A 351 28.76 -12.20 -26.11
C LEU A 351 29.78 -11.76 -27.17
N ALA A 352 31.04 -12.18 -27.04
CA ALA A 352 32.09 -11.94 -28.04
C ALA A 352 31.85 -12.73 -29.34
N GLU A 353 31.45 -14.00 -29.25
CA GLU A 353 31.06 -14.80 -30.43
C GLU A 353 29.80 -14.25 -31.12
N GLY A 354 28.81 -13.78 -30.36
CA GLY A 354 27.60 -13.16 -30.90
C GLY A 354 27.85 -11.83 -31.62
N LEU A 355 28.81 -11.03 -31.15
CA LEU A 355 29.22 -9.79 -31.81
C LEU A 355 30.10 -10.05 -33.05
N ALA A 356 30.95 -11.08 -33.03
CA ALA A 356 31.75 -11.47 -34.18
C ALA A 356 30.88 -11.97 -35.35
N ALA A 357 29.78 -12.67 -35.07
CA ALA A 357 28.82 -13.12 -36.08
C ALA A 357 27.99 -11.97 -36.71
N LEU A 358 28.00 -10.78 -36.11
CA LEU A 358 27.25 -9.61 -36.60
C LEU A 358 28.08 -8.70 -37.53
N PHE A 359 29.40 -8.86 -37.54
CA PHE A 359 30.35 -8.02 -38.29
C PHE A 359 31.33 -8.80 -39.19
N GLY A 360 31.20 -10.13 -39.24
CA GLY A 360 31.98 -11.03 -40.11
C GLY A 360 31.34 -11.26 -41.48
#